data_AF-A0A6A8FDC5-F1
#
_entry.id   AF-A0A6A8FDC5-F1
#
_cell.length_a   1.000
_cell.length_b   1.000
_cell.length_c   1.000
_cell.angle_alpha   90.00
_cell.angle_beta   90.00
_cell.angle_gamma   90.00
#
_symmetry.space_group_name_H-M   'P 1'
#
loop_
_entity.id
_entity.type
_entity.pdbx_description
1 polymer ?
#
loop_
_entity_poly.entity_id
_entity_poly.type
_entity_poly.pdbx_seq_one_letter_code
_entity_poly.pdbx_strand_id
1 'polypeptide(L)'
;MSYSEYEQLYYKIVNEADKLYGGQSEHFKKNLQKLTENADEGVSSEKIYSTALHESLEYQRNFIFLELGKVLFSKVGKRLK
;
A
#
# COMPACT_ATOMS: atom_id res chain seq x y z
N MET A 1 -12.04 -14.89 15.79
CA MET A 1 -10.71 -15.06 15.22
C MET A 1 -9.76 -15.09 16.39
N SER A 2 -8.88 -16.07 16.48
CA SER A 2 -7.79 -16.05 17.47
C SER A 2 -6.76 -14.98 17.10
N TYR A 3 -5.87 -14.64 18.03
CA TYR A 3 -4.76 -13.74 17.73
C TYR A 3 -3.84 -14.30 16.63
N SER A 4 -3.54 -15.60 16.66
CA SER A 4 -2.69 -16.26 15.65
C SER A 4 -3.30 -16.21 14.24
N GLU A 5 -4.62 -16.40 14.12
CA GLU A 5 -5.33 -16.26 12.84
C GLU A 5 -5.30 -14.81 12.33
N TYR A 6 -5.38 -13.82 13.23
CA TYR A 6 -5.27 -12.41 12.88
C TYR A 6 -3.87 -12.07 12.39
N GLU A 7 -2.84 -12.52 13.10
CA GLU A 7 -1.44 -12.26 12.76
C GLU A 7 -1.08 -12.81 11.38
N GLN A 8 -1.49 -14.05 11.08
CA GLN A 8 -1.28 -14.66 9.76
C GLN A 8 -2.00 -13.88 8.65
N LEU A 9 -3.24 -13.45 8.90
CA LEU A 9 -4.00 -12.63 7.96
C LEU A 9 -3.31 -11.27 7.72
N TYR A 10 -2.91 -10.60 8.80
CA TYR A 10 -2.23 -9.31 8.76
C TYR A 10 -0.97 -9.39 7.92
N TYR A 11 -0.06 -10.32 8.22
CA TYR A 11 1.17 -10.46 7.45
C TYR A 11 0.94 -10.86 5.99
N LYS A 12 -0.08 -11.67 5.71
CA LYS A 12 -0.46 -11.96 4.32
C LYS A 12 -0.82 -10.68 3.56
N ILE A 13 -1.69 -9.84 4.13
CA ILE A 13 -2.14 -8.59 3.51
C ILE A 13 -0.99 -7.59 3.38
N VAL A 14 -0.14 -7.45 4.42
CA VAL A 14 1.04 -6.57 4.38
C VAL A 14 2.01 -6.99 3.28
N ASN A 15 2.31 -8.29 3.17
CA ASN A 15 3.20 -8.80 2.12
C ASN A 15 2.63 -8.61 0.71
N GLU A 16 1.31 -8.70 0.55
CA GLU A 16 0.65 -8.41 -0.72
C GLU A 16 0.71 -6.92 -1.05
N ALA A 17 0.45 -6.05 -0.07
CA ALA A 17 0.55 -4.61 -0.22
C ALA A 17 1.97 -4.15 -0.58
N ASP A 18 3.00 -4.75 0.02
CA ASP A 18 4.40 -4.47 -0.29
C ASP A 18 4.78 -4.86 -1.73
N LYS A 19 4.31 -6.00 -2.23
CA LYS A 19 4.52 -6.39 -3.63
C LYS A 19 3.87 -5.41 -4.60
N LEU A 20 2.67 -4.93 -4.28
CA LEU A 20 1.89 -4.05 -5.15
C LEU A 20 2.35 -2.60 -5.10
N TYR A 21 2.72 -2.11 -3.91
CA TYR A 21 2.88 -0.68 -3.63
C TYR A 21 4.13 -0.34 -2.79
N GLY A 22 4.97 -1.31 -2.45
CA GLY A 22 6.22 -1.06 -1.73
C GLY A 22 7.23 -0.24 -2.55
N GLY A 23 8.32 0.19 -1.91
CA GLY A 23 9.35 1.06 -2.52
C GLY A 23 10.17 0.42 -3.64
N GLN A 24 9.90 -0.84 -4.00
CA GLN A 24 10.48 -1.54 -5.15
C GLN A 24 9.41 -2.10 -6.09
N SER A 25 8.13 -1.78 -5.85
CA SER A 25 7.01 -2.24 -6.64
C SER A 25 7.00 -1.62 -8.04
N GLU A 26 6.33 -2.28 -8.98
CA GLU A 26 6.09 -1.72 -10.31
C GLU A 26 5.22 -0.45 -10.26
N HIS A 27 4.33 -0.34 -9.27
CA HIS A 27 3.57 0.88 -9.04
C HIS A 27 4.50 2.06 -8.73
N PHE A 28 5.41 1.88 -7.76
CA PHE A 28 6.41 2.88 -7.41
C PHE A 28 7.28 3.27 -8.61
N LYS A 29 7.84 2.30 -9.35
CA LYS A 29 8.71 2.57 -10.50
C LYS A 29 8.00 3.35 -11.61
N LYS A 30 6.77 2.97 -11.94
CA LYS A 30 5.95 3.69 -12.94
C LYS A 30 5.64 5.11 -12.50
N ASN A 31 5.33 5.29 -11.21
CA ASN A 31 5.03 6.62 -10.68
C ASN A 31 6.28 7.50 -10.65
N LEU A 32 7.43 6.94 -10.25
CA LEU A 32 8.72 7.62 -10.29
C LEU A 32 9.08 8.07 -11.71
N GLN A 33 8.92 7.19 -12.70
CA GLN A 33 9.15 7.53 -14.10
C GLN A 33 8.23 8.67 -14.54
N LYS A 34 6.92 8.56 -14.27
CA LYS A 34 5.94 9.59 -14.64
C LYS A 34 6.27 10.94 -14.00
N LEU A 35 6.62 10.98 -12.71
CA LEU A 35 6.97 12.21 -12.02
C LEU A 35 8.29 12.80 -12.55
N THR A 36 9.24 11.95 -12.95
CA THR A 36 10.50 12.38 -13.55
C THR A 36 10.28 13.03 -14.92
N GLU A 37 9.43 12.44 -15.76
CA GLU A 37 9.10 12.96 -17.10
C GLU A 37 8.32 14.29 -17.07
N ASN A 38 7.57 14.55 -15.99
CA ASN A 38 6.74 15.74 -15.84
C ASN A 38 7.35 16.83 -14.93
N ALA A 39 8.56 16.62 -14.41
CA ALA A 39 9.19 17.57 -13.50
C ALA A 39 9.81 18.75 -14.26
N ASP A 40 9.62 19.97 -13.74
CA ASP A 40 10.32 21.15 -14.22
C ASP A 40 11.83 21.04 -13.96
N GLU A 41 12.66 21.71 -14.78
CA GLU A 41 14.13 21.68 -14.73
C GLU A 41 14.74 22.06 -13.36
N GLY A 42 13.97 22.73 -12.49
CA GLY A 42 14.41 23.13 -11.15
C GLY A 42 14.07 22.16 -10.01
N VAL A 43 13.33 21.07 -10.29
CA VAL A 43 12.95 20.10 -9.26
C VAL A 43 14.05 19.06 -9.09
N SER A 44 14.54 18.90 -7.86
CA SER A 44 15.60 17.92 -7.58
C SER A 44 15.07 16.48 -7.68
N SER A 45 15.94 15.56 -8.12
CA SER A 45 15.63 14.14 -8.25
C SER A 45 15.21 13.51 -6.91
N GLU A 46 15.76 13.99 -5.78
CA GLU A 46 15.38 13.53 -4.45
C GLU A 46 13.93 13.89 -4.13
N LYS A 47 13.46 15.09 -4.49
CA LYS A 47 12.06 15.48 -4.29
C LYS A 47 11.12 14.62 -5.12
N ILE A 48 11.49 14.34 -6.37
CA ILE A 48 10.72 13.46 -7.26
C ILE A 48 10.64 12.05 -6.66
N TYR A 49 11.78 11.50 -6.22
CA TYR A 49 11.86 10.18 -5.58
C TYR A 49 11.02 10.11 -4.31
N SER A 50 11.19 11.08 -3.40
CA SER A 50 10.43 11.13 -2.14
C SER A 50 8.94 11.25 -2.38
N THR A 51 8.51 12.02 -3.39
CA THR A 51 7.10 12.14 -3.77
C THR A 51 6.56 10.81 -4.28
N ALA A 52 7.26 10.17 -5.22
CA ALA A 52 6.87 8.88 -5.77
C ALA A 52 6.75 7.81 -4.67
N LEU A 53 7.71 7.79 -3.73
CA LEU A 53 7.74 6.84 -2.63
C LEU A 53 6.61 7.11 -1.63
N HIS A 54 6.39 8.38 -1.28
CA HIS A 54 5.30 8.78 -0.40
C HIS A 54 3.95 8.32 -0.95
N GLU A 55 3.65 8.63 -2.21
CA GLU A 55 2.40 8.22 -2.84
C GLU A 55 2.24 6.70 -2.83
N SER A 56 3.28 5.95 -3.20
CA SER A 56 3.24 4.49 -3.21
C SER A 56 2.96 3.90 -1.82
N LEU A 57 3.59 4.44 -0.76
CA LEU A 57 3.36 3.99 0.61
C LEU A 57 1.96 4.38 1.13
N GLU A 58 1.40 5.50 0.67
CA GLU A 58 0.00 5.86 0.97
C GLU A 58 -0.97 4.83 0.34
N TYR A 59 -0.73 4.41 -0.91
CA TYR A 59 -1.50 3.31 -1.52
C TYR A 59 -1.33 2.00 -0.75
N GLN A 60 -0.11 1.66 -0.33
CA GLN A 60 0.17 0.48 0.48
C GLN A 60 -0.66 0.50 1.78
N ARG A 61 -0.63 1.61 2.50
CA ARG A 61 -1.37 1.79 3.75
C ARG A 61 -2.88 1.66 3.54
N ASN A 62 -3.41 2.31 2.51
CA ASN A 62 -4.84 2.29 2.20
C ASN A 62 -5.30 0.88 1.80
N PHE A 63 -4.50 0.15 1.01
CA PHE A 63 -4.79 -1.24 0.65
C PHE A 63 -4.86 -2.13 1.90
N ILE A 64 -3.86 -2.04 2.78
CA ILE A 64 -3.84 -2.81 4.04
C ILE A 64 -5.10 -2.54 4.86
N PHE A 65 -5.45 -1.26 5.05
CA PHE A 65 -6.63 -0.87 5.81
C PHE A 65 -7.92 -1.42 5.22
N LEU A 66 -8.11 -1.27 3.91
CA LEU A 66 -9.32 -1.72 3.22
C LEU A 66 -9.46 -3.25 3.22
N GLU A 67 -8.39 -3.99 2.94
CA GLU A 67 -8.43 -5.45 2.90
C GLU A 67 -8.62 -6.06 4.29
N LEU A 68 -7.94 -5.53 5.31
CA LEU A 68 -8.18 -5.94 6.69
C LEU A 68 -9.61 -5.64 7.11
N GLY A 69 -10.09 -4.43 6.81
CA GLY A 69 -11.46 -4.01 7.08
C GLY A 69 -12.48 -4.98 6.48
N LYS A 70 -12.37 -5.30 5.18
CA LYS A 70 -13.28 -6.24 4.50
C LYS A 70 -13.39 -7.59 5.21
N VAL A 71 -12.25 -8.16 5.62
CA VAL A 71 -12.24 -9.47 6.29
C VAL A 71 -12.82 -9.39 7.70
N LEU A 72 -12.51 -8.33 8.46
CA LEU A 72 -13.02 -8.17 9.81
C LEU A 72 -14.52 -7.86 9.84
N PHE A 73 -14.99 -6.91 9.02
CA PHE A 73 -16.40 -6.53 8.95
C PHE A 73 -17.29 -7.65 8.41
N SER A 74 -16.83 -8.44 7.43
CA SER A 74 -17.57 -9.60 6.94
C SER A 74 -17.75 -10.70 8.00
N LYS A 75 -16.79 -10.86 8.92
CA LYS A 75 -16.92 -11.79 10.06
C LYS A 75 -17.87 -11.27 11.14
N VAL A 76 -17.90 -9.96 11.39
CA VAL A 76 -18.84 -9.35 12.36
C VAL A 76 -20.28 -9.43 11.84
N GLY A 77 -20.53 -9.13 10.56
CA GLY A 77 -21.85 -9.25 9.94
C GLY A 77 -22.42 -10.67 9.94
N LYS A 78 -21.56 -11.70 10.01
CA LYS A 78 -21.96 -13.11 10.17
C LYS A 78 -22.28 -13.52 11.61
N ARG A 79 -21.82 -12.77 12.62
CA ARG A 79 -22.10 -13.04 14.04
C ARG A 79 -23.37 -12.35 14.57
N LEU A 80 -23.86 -11.36 13.83
CA LEU A 80 -25.04 -10.56 14.20
C LEU A 80 -26.33 -11.05 13.49
N LYS A 81 -26.27 -12.15 12.74
CA LYS A 81 -27.42 -12.88 12.20
C LYS A 81 -27.56 -14.19 12.97
#